data_AF-A0A9D5U1H2-F1
#
_entry.id   AF-A0A9D5U1H2-F1
#
_cell.length_a   1.000
_cell.length_b   1.000
_cell.length_c   1.000
_cell.angle_alpha   90.00
_cell.angle_beta   90.00
_cell.angle_gamma   90.00
#
_symmetry.space_group_name_H-M   'P 1'
#
loop_
_entity.id
_entity.type
_entity.pdbx_description
1 polymer ?
#
loop_
_entity_poly.entity_id
_entity_poly.type
_entity_poly.pdbx_seq_one_letter_code
_entity_poly.pdbx_strand_id
1 'polypeptide(L)'
;MPLRLGAIAMLVGLTTWAYAEHPVDRYNLTWTSPSPDSQGSMPLGNGDIGINVWVEPDGDLRFLIGKTDAWSEDTRLSKVGKVRVHLDPNPFIAGQPFMQTLKLSDGEIEIVAGDPATRIVVWVDANHPVIHVEVAGEQPLRMSATSEIWRTYARTIKKGDREEFAFLGLENGPDPIVVYPDDVVENQKDRVIWYHRNKTSPWKFNMQLQGLGDLTQTYKDPLLNLTFGAMLVCDGLVSDTSTSLVSREPRTGFHLTVHPFTNQTETVEAWLSELEAQVKASQSLDLERCRTAHRAWWKAYFDRSWIRASNASLQEKTLTVPLDPLTTPRTPLRLGADPNGENRFTGGLDEVVILTTALSAGEIEDLATGRAAPKTGVGAWSFEGKAGLFQNQAADWSLAPSGAVRRRRRARQAGDRTDGRLAAGAGARRVAPA
;
A
#
# COMPACT_ATOMS: atom_id res chain seq x y z
N MET A 1 74.55 -34.36 -1.29
CA MET A 1 73.62 -33.24 -1.04
C MET A 1 72.41 -33.41 -1.96
N PRO A 2 71.20 -33.69 -1.45
CA PRO A 2 70.01 -33.71 -2.29
C PRO A 2 69.43 -32.29 -2.41
N LEU A 3 69.17 -31.83 -3.63
CA LEU A 3 68.39 -30.60 -3.88
C LEU A 3 66.95 -30.83 -3.42
N ARG A 4 66.46 -30.00 -2.49
CA ARG A 4 65.04 -29.88 -2.17
C ARG A 4 64.40 -28.93 -3.18
N LEU A 5 63.52 -29.45 -4.05
CA LEU A 5 62.57 -28.61 -4.78
C LEU A 5 61.55 -28.05 -3.78
N GLY A 6 61.55 -26.74 -3.56
CA GLY A 6 60.49 -26.05 -2.85
C GLY A 6 59.28 -25.89 -3.78
N ALA A 7 58.16 -26.51 -3.43
CA ALA A 7 56.89 -26.26 -4.08
C ALA A 7 56.40 -24.85 -3.69
N ILE A 8 56.36 -23.94 -4.65
CA ILE A 8 55.68 -22.66 -4.52
C ILE A 8 54.19 -22.94 -4.74
N ALA A 9 53.43 -23.02 -3.66
CA ALA A 9 51.98 -23.01 -3.71
C ALA A 9 51.52 -21.59 -4.10
N MET A 10 51.16 -21.39 -5.37
CA MET A 10 50.41 -20.21 -5.79
C MET A 10 49.01 -20.30 -5.20
N LEU A 11 48.78 -19.54 -4.13
CA LEU A 11 47.46 -19.23 -3.62
C LEU A 11 46.75 -18.38 -4.67
N VAL A 12 45.93 -18.99 -5.53
CA VAL A 12 44.96 -18.25 -6.34
C VAL A 12 43.89 -17.79 -5.36
N GLY A 13 44.03 -16.55 -4.89
CA GLY A 13 42.99 -15.89 -4.11
C GLY A 13 41.73 -15.79 -4.97
N LEU A 14 40.77 -16.67 -4.73
CA LEU A 14 39.37 -16.43 -5.04
C LEU A 14 38.96 -15.18 -4.25
N THR A 15 39.08 -14.00 -4.86
CA THR A 15 38.38 -12.82 -4.38
C THR A 15 36.90 -13.10 -4.54
N THR A 16 36.29 -13.65 -3.49
CA THR A 16 34.86 -13.53 -3.29
C THR A 16 34.58 -12.05 -3.18
N TRP A 17 34.07 -11.45 -4.25
CA TRP A 17 33.35 -10.18 -4.15
C TRP A 17 32.09 -10.52 -3.37
N ALA A 18 32.19 -10.54 -2.04
CA ALA A 18 31.01 -10.43 -1.20
C ALA A 18 30.41 -9.09 -1.57
N TYR A 19 29.34 -9.10 -2.37
CA TYR A 19 28.50 -7.92 -2.51
C TYR A 19 28.16 -7.50 -1.09
N ALA A 20 28.67 -6.34 -0.67
CA ALA A 20 28.30 -5.80 0.62
C ALA A 20 26.79 -5.59 0.58
N GLU A 21 26.06 -6.32 1.43
CA GLU A 21 24.61 -6.16 1.55
C GLU A 21 24.29 -4.68 1.73
N HIS A 22 23.34 -4.18 0.95
CA HIS A 22 22.92 -2.80 1.10
C HIS A 22 22.26 -2.66 2.48
N PRO A 23 22.50 -1.59 3.25
CA PRO A 23 22.00 -1.53 4.62
C PRO A 23 20.48 -1.62 4.79
N VAL A 24 19.71 -1.40 3.72
CA VAL A 24 18.25 -1.54 3.66
C VAL A 24 17.80 -3.01 3.56
N ASP A 25 18.68 -3.92 3.14
CA ASP A 25 18.35 -5.34 2.93
C ASP A 25 17.98 -6.05 4.23
N ARG A 26 18.40 -5.49 5.37
CA ARG A 26 17.96 -5.90 6.71
C ARG A 26 16.46 -5.77 6.95
N TYR A 27 15.76 -5.02 6.08
CA TYR A 27 14.32 -4.81 6.13
C TYR A 27 13.58 -5.51 4.99
N ASN A 28 14.26 -6.36 4.21
CA ASN A 28 13.61 -7.20 3.21
C ASN A 28 12.51 -8.03 3.89
N LEU A 29 11.31 -7.97 3.31
CA LEU A 29 10.14 -8.66 3.83
C LEU A 29 10.05 -10.03 3.17
N THR A 30 9.86 -11.09 3.96
CA THR A 30 9.77 -12.46 3.45
C THR A 30 8.51 -13.16 3.94
N TRP A 31 7.76 -13.71 2.99
CA TRP A 31 6.69 -14.67 3.23
C TRP A 31 7.22 -16.09 3.05
N THR A 32 6.89 -16.98 3.99
CA THR A 32 7.27 -18.40 3.97
C THR A 32 6.11 -19.32 3.58
N SER A 33 5.00 -18.74 3.11
CA SER A 33 3.87 -19.47 2.53
C SER A 33 3.17 -18.60 1.48
N PRO A 34 2.44 -19.21 0.53
CA PRO A 34 1.46 -18.51 -0.29
C PRO A 34 0.47 -17.72 0.58
N SER A 35 -0.04 -16.61 0.04
CA SER A 35 -1.01 -15.74 0.70
C SER A 35 -2.44 -16.21 0.39
N PRO A 36 -3.41 -16.14 1.33
CA PRO A 36 -4.78 -16.56 1.06
C PRO A 36 -5.46 -15.77 -0.07
N ASP A 37 -5.11 -14.50 -0.20
CA ASP A 37 -5.63 -13.59 -1.21
C ASP A 37 -4.64 -12.41 -1.43
N SER A 38 -5.07 -11.43 -2.23
CA SER A 38 -4.29 -10.24 -2.58
C SER A 38 -3.85 -9.35 -1.40
N GLN A 39 -4.40 -9.53 -0.18
CA GLN A 39 -3.99 -8.77 1.00
C GLN A 39 -2.55 -9.10 1.45
N GLY A 40 -2.03 -10.27 1.08
CA GLY A 40 -0.62 -10.64 1.30
C GLY A 40 0.34 -10.16 0.20
N SER A 41 -0.13 -9.36 -0.75
CA SER A 41 0.69 -8.92 -1.88
C SER A 41 1.83 -7.98 -1.48
N MET A 42 2.94 -8.12 -2.21
CA MET A 42 4.10 -7.24 -2.12
C MET A 42 4.04 -6.21 -3.27
N PRO A 43 4.24 -4.92 -2.99
CA PRO A 43 4.22 -3.88 -4.02
C PRO A 43 5.56 -3.75 -4.74
N LEU A 44 5.51 -3.48 -6.04
CA LEU A 44 6.62 -3.00 -6.87
C LEU A 44 6.15 -1.86 -7.76
N GLY A 45 7.05 -1.02 -8.24
CA GLY A 45 6.71 0.00 -9.22
C GLY A 45 7.88 0.90 -9.61
N ASN A 46 7.73 1.67 -10.68
CA ASN A 46 8.78 2.58 -11.18
C ASN A 46 8.37 4.07 -11.16
N GLY A 47 7.26 4.38 -10.49
CA GLY A 47 6.69 5.74 -10.40
C GLY A 47 5.60 6.03 -11.44
N ASP A 48 5.52 5.25 -12.51
CA ASP A 48 4.41 5.25 -13.48
C ASP A 48 3.59 3.96 -13.33
N ILE A 49 4.25 2.81 -13.50
CA ILE A 49 3.66 1.48 -13.35
C ILE A 49 3.82 1.02 -11.89
N GLY A 50 2.74 0.48 -11.33
CA GLY A 50 2.74 -0.19 -10.03
C GLY A 50 2.10 -1.57 -10.12
N ILE A 51 2.67 -2.55 -9.44
CA ILE A 51 2.10 -3.90 -9.33
C ILE A 51 1.99 -4.37 -7.89
N ASN A 52 0.97 -5.18 -7.63
CA ASN A 52 0.81 -5.93 -6.37
C ASN A 52 1.03 -7.40 -6.71
N VAL A 53 2.06 -8.07 -6.16
CA VAL A 53 2.44 -9.45 -6.52
C VAL A 53 2.22 -10.41 -5.35
N TRP A 54 1.60 -11.56 -5.60
CA TRP A 54 1.42 -12.61 -4.59
C TRP A 54 1.27 -14.00 -5.24
N VAL A 55 1.48 -15.05 -4.45
CA VAL A 55 1.15 -16.43 -4.81
C VAL A 55 -0.05 -16.88 -3.98
N GLU A 56 -1.03 -17.53 -4.59
CA GLU A 56 -2.19 -18.11 -3.88
C GLU A 56 -2.05 -19.62 -3.65
N PRO A 57 -2.82 -20.22 -2.72
CA PRO A 57 -2.72 -21.65 -2.40
C PRO A 57 -3.13 -22.58 -3.53
N ASP A 58 -3.80 -22.07 -4.57
CA ASP A 58 -4.09 -22.82 -5.80
C ASP A 58 -2.88 -22.94 -6.74
N GLY A 59 -1.75 -22.36 -6.33
CA GLY A 59 -0.46 -22.57 -6.97
C GLY A 59 -0.21 -21.67 -8.17
N ASP A 60 -0.80 -20.47 -8.18
CA ASP A 60 -0.53 -19.48 -9.21
C ASP A 60 0.14 -18.23 -8.64
N LEU A 61 1.14 -17.73 -9.37
CA LEU A 61 1.64 -16.37 -9.20
C LEU A 61 0.65 -15.40 -9.84
N ARG A 62 0.32 -14.32 -9.14
CA ARG A 62 -0.61 -13.30 -9.61
C ARG A 62 -0.05 -11.92 -9.36
N PHE A 63 -0.41 -10.99 -10.25
CA PHE A 63 -0.20 -9.59 -9.96
C PHE A 63 -1.25 -8.67 -10.58
N LEU A 64 -1.63 -7.64 -9.83
CA LEU A 64 -2.46 -6.54 -10.31
C LEU A 64 -1.57 -5.49 -10.95
N ILE A 65 -2.03 -4.86 -12.03
CA ILE A 65 -1.32 -3.80 -12.72
C ILE A 65 -2.06 -2.48 -12.54
N GLY A 66 -1.34 -1.44 -12.13
CA GLY A 66 -1.78 -0.05 -12.13
C GLY A 66 -0.82 0.81 -12.93
N LYS A 67 -1.35 1.92 -13.47
CA LYS A 67 -0.59 3.04 -14.00
C LYS A 67 -1.13 4.32 -13.39
N THR A 68 -0.31 5.37 -13.28
CA THR A 68 -0.74 6.68 -12.76
C THR A 68 -1.75 7.40 -13.66
N ASP A 69 -1.84 6.98 -14.92
CA ASP A 69 -2.62 7.64 -15.98
C ASP A 69 -3.77 6.78 -16.55
N ALA A 70 -4.09 5.63 -15.92
CA ALA A 70 -5.18 4.74 -16.35
C ALA A 70 -6.57 5.24 -15.90
N TRP A 71 -6.95 6.46 -16.29
CA TRP A 71 -8.21 7.12 -15.91
C TRP A 71 -9.33 6.75 -16.87
N SER A 72 -10.45 6.23 -16.34
CA SER A 72 -11.66 5.97 -17.14
C SER A 72 -12.41 7.26 -17.49
N GLU A 73 -13.39 7.15 -18.40
CA GLU A 73 -14.28 8.26 -18.80
C GLU A 73 -14.90 8.98 -17.60
N ASP A 74 -15.31 8.23 -16.57
CA ASP A 74 -15.93 8.76 -15.34
C ASP A 74 -14.90 9.15 -14.26
N THR A 75 -13.68 9.55 -14.66
CA THR A 75 -12.64 10.07 -13.77
C THR A 75 -12.20 9.12 -12.64
N ARG A 76 -12.30 7.81 -12.86
CA ARG A 76 -11.80 6.80 -11.92
C ARG A 76 -10.45 6.27 -12.35
N LEU A 77 -9.45 6.32 -11.46
CA LEU A 77 -8.19 5.64 -11.66
C LEU A 77 -8.41 4.12 -11.59
N SER A 78 -8.20 3.43 -12.71
CA SER A 78 -8.53 2.02 -12.87
C SER A 78 -7.28 1.14 -12.83
N LYS A 79 -7.43 -0.11 -12.38
CA LYS A 79 -6.41 -1.13 -12.63
C LYS A 79 -6.36 -1.40 -14.13
N VAL A 80 -5.15 -1.56 -14.67
CA VAL A 80 -4.94 -1.92 -16.08
C VAL A 80 -5.35 -3.38 -16.32
N GLY A 81 -5.16 -4.25 -15.34
CA GLY A 81 -5.57 -5.65 -15.41
C GLY A 81 -4.94 -6.49 -14.30
N LYS A 82 -5.19 -7.81 -14.35
CA LYS A 82 -4.50 -8.80 -13.52
C LYS A 82 -3.87 -9.85 -14.41
N VAL A 83 -2.65 -10.26 -14.08
CA VAL A 83 -1.96 -11.37 -14.75
C VAL A 83 -1.86 -12.54 -13.79
N ARG A 84 -2.11 -13.74 -14.30
CA ARG A 84 -1.90 -15.03 -13.64
C ARG A 84 -0.80 -15.80 -14.38
N VAL A 85 0.15 -16.35 -13.66
CA VAL A 85 1.21 -17.23 -14.18
C VAL A 85 1.11 -18.58 -13.48
N HIS A 86 0.95 -19.63 -14.28
CA HIS A 86 0.88 -21.01 -13.82
C HIS A 86 2.09 -21.80 -14.33
N LEU A 87 2.62 -22.69 -13.50
CA LEU A 87 3.77 -23.55 -13.81
C LEU A 87 3.41 -25.02 -13.59
N ASP A 88 3.89 -25.89 -14.48
CA ASP A 88 3.70 -27.34 -14.40
C ASP A 88 5.03 -28.08 -14.70
N PRO A 89 5.60 -28.88 -13.78
CA PRO A 89 5.11 -29.15 -12.42
C PRO A 89 5.03 -27.90 -11.55
N ASN A 90 4.03 -27.85 -10.65
CA ASN A 90 3.76 -26.68 -9.84
C ASN A 90 4.71 -26.59 -8.62
N PRO A 91 5.54 -25.53 -8.49
CA PRO A 91 6.48 -25.39 -7.38
C PRO A 91 5.82 -24.93 -6.06
N PHE A 92 4.56 -24.51 -6.10
CA PHE A 92 3.83 -23.94 -4.97
C PHE A 92 2.89 -24.94 -4.28
N ILE A 93 3.02 -26.23 -4.58
CA ILE A 93 2.23 -27.30 -3.97
C ILE A 93 2.40 -27.25 -2.44
N ALA A 94 1.28 -27.38 -1.71
CA ALA A 94 1.29 -27.39 -0.26
C ALA A 94 2.26 -28.43 0.32
N GLY A 95 3.08 -28.00 1.29
CA GLY A 95 4.11 -28.84 1.92
C GLY A 95 5.49 -28.77 1.26
N GLN A 96 5.62 -28.15 0.08
CA GLN A 96 6.91 -27.85 -0.53
C GLN A 96 7.56 -26.59 0.10
N PRO A 97 8.90 -26.44 0.02
CA PRO A 97 9.57 -25.21 0.39
C PRO A 97 9.00 -24.01 -0.37
N PHE A 98 8.83 -22.88 0.32
CA PHE A 98 8.37 -21.64 -0.29
C PHE A 98 8.99 -20.43 0.43
N MET A 99 9.50 -19.49 -0.35
CA MET A 99 9.97 -18.21 0.11
C MET A 99 9.67 -17.15 -0.94
N GLN A 100 8.94 -16.10 -0.58
CA GLN A 100 8.73 -14.91 -1.41
C GLN A 100 9.31 -13.72 -0.65
N THR A 101 10.33 -13.06 -1.21
CA THR A 101 11.04 -11.96 -0.57
C THR A 101 10.98 -10.69 -1.42
N LEU A 102 10.54 -9.59 -0.82
CA LEU A 102 10.71 -8.24 -1.38
C LEU A 102 12.13 -7.76 -1.09
N LYS A 103 12.97 -7.73 -2.13
CA LYS A 103 14.38 -7.29 -2.08
C LYS A 103 14.43 -5.78 -2.30
N LEU A 104 14.47 -5.02 -1.20
CA LEU A 104 14.34 -3.57 -1.23
C LEU A 104 15.45 -2.90 -2.04
N SER A 105 16.73 -3.21 -1.80
CA SER A 105 17.82 -2.54 -2.54
C SER A 105 17.90 -2.89 -4.02
N ASP A 106 17.30 -4.02 -4.41
CA ASP A 106 17.24 -4.43 -5.81
C ASP A 106 15.99 -3.90 -6.51
N GLY A 107 14.90 -3.66 -5.77
CA GLY A 107 13.61 -3.26 -6.34
C GLY A 107 12.86 -4.43 -6.98
N GLU A 108 13.07 -5.64 -6.47
CA GLU A 108 12.60 -6.89 -7.06
C GLU A 108 11.86 -7.74 -6.01
N ILE A 109 10.98 -8.63 -6.46
CA ILE A 109 10.47 -9.73 -5.66
C ILE A 109 11.10 -11.01 -6.16
N GLU A 110 11.77 -11.73 -5.26
CA GLU A 110 12.33 -13.05 -5.51
C GLU A 110 11.45 -14.11 -4.85
N ILE A 111 11.02 -15.10 -5.62
CA ILE A 111 10.31 -16.28 -5.13
C ILE A 111 11.19 -17.50 -5.37
N VAL A 112 11.42 -18.31 -4.35
CA VAL A 112 12.08 -19.61 -4.45
C VAL A 112 11.13 -20.64 -3.85
N ALA A 113 10.69 -21.61 -4.66
CA ALA A 113 9.71 -22.60 -4.23
C ALA A 113 9.93 -23.97 -4.89
N GLY A 114 9.46 -25.03 -4.23
CA GLY A 114 9.55 -26.40 -4.72
C GLY A 114 10.85 -27.12 -4.38
N ASP A 115 10.83 -28.44 -4.57
CA ASP A 115 11.99 -29.33 -4.56
C ASP A 115 11.79 -30.38 -5.68
N PRO A 116 12.51 -30.31 -6.82
CA PRO A 116 13.59 -29.36 -7.15
C PRO A 116 13.16 -27.90 -7.21
N ALA A 117 14.10 -26.97 -6.94
CA ALA A 117 13.79 -25.57 -6.75
C ALA A 117 13.42 -24.86 -8.07
N THR A 118 12.44 -23.96 -7.99
CA THR A 118 12.09 -22.98 -9.02
C THR A 118 12.26 -21.58 -8.45
N ARG A 119 13.06 -20.75 -9.13
CA ARG A 119 13.29 -19.35 -8.81
C ARG A 119 12.51 -18.46 -9.78
N ILE A 120 11.77 -17.49 -9.25
CA ILE A 120 11.05 -16.47 -10.02
C ILE A 120 11.49 -15.09 -9.54
N VAL A 121 11.80 -14.19 -10.47
CA VAL A 121 12.08 -12.78 -10.16
C VAL A 121 11.08 -11.91 -10.88
N VAL A 122 10.38 -11.07 -10.12
CA VAL A 122 9.44 -10.08 -10.64
C VAL A 122 9.98 -8.68 -10.37
N TRP A 123 9.99 -7.83 -11.37
CA TRP A 123 10.45 -6.44 -11.24
C TRP A 123 9.81 -5.52 -12.27
N VAL A 124 9.69 -4.25 -11.91
CA VAL A 124 9.19 -3.18 -12.80
C VAL A 124 10.39 -2.33 -13.15
N ASP A 125 10.80 -2.30 -14.42
CA ASP A 125 12.04 -1.62 -14.80
C ASP A 125 11.97 -0.14 -14.41
N ALA A 126 12.99 0.34 -13.70
CA ALA A 126 13.05 1.71 -13.22
C ALA A 126 13.30 2.71 -14.36
N ASN A 127 13.76 2.23 -15.52
CA ASN A 127 14.21 3.02 -16.65
C ASN A 127 13.35 2.82 -17.91
N HIS A 128 12.45 1.83 -17.91
CA HIS A 128 11.63 1.48 -19.07
C HIS A 128 10.21 1.04 -18.63
N PRO A 129 9.18 1.25 -19.47
CA PRO A 129 7.79 0.96 -19.12
C PRO A 129 7.44 -0.53 -19.31
N VAL A 130 8.12 -1.41 -18.58
CA VAL A 130 7.98 -2.87 -18.70
C VAL A 130 8.03 -3.55 -17.34
N ILE A 131 7.16 -4.54 -17.17
CA ILE A 131 7.17 -5.49 -16.05
C ILE A 131 7.85 -6.77 -16.55
N HIS A 132 8.81 -7.27 -15.78
CA HIS A 132 9.52 -8.50 -16.07
C HIS A 132 9.14 -9.58 -15.05
N VAL A 133 8.91 -10.80 -15.55
CA VAL A 133 8.77 -12.02 -14.76
C VAL A 133 9.72 -13.06 -15.35
N GLU A 134 10.75 -13.39 -14.60
CA GLU A 134 11.80 -14.30 -15.02
C GLU A 134 11.73 -15.57 -14.18
N VAL A 135 11.55 -16.71 -14.84
CA VAL A 135 11.41 -18.02 -14.21
C VAL A 135 12.66 -18.84 -14.56
N ALA A 136 13.24 -19.49 -13.56
CA ALA A 136 14.36 -20.42 -13.70
C ALA A 136 14.12 -21.64 -12.81
N GLY A 137 13.93 -22.81 -13.41
CA GLY A 137 13.74 -24.08 -12.72
C GLY A 137 14.95 -24.99 -12.86
N GLU A 138 15.24 -25.78 -11.82
CA GLU A 138 16.24 -26.85 -11.87
C GLU A 138 15.81 -28.00 -12.79
N GLN A 139 14.50 -28.15 -13.01
CA GLN A 139 13.89 -29.09 -13.95
C GLN A 139 13.07 -28.38 -15.02
N PRO A 140 12.88 -28.97 -16.21
CA PRO A 140 11.99 -28.41 -17.21
C PRO A 140 10.54 -28.31 -16.73
N LEU A 141 9.93 -27.16 -16.96
CA LEU A 141 8.54 -26.86 -16.62
C LEU A 141 7.81 -26.24 -17.82
N ARG A 142 6.49 -26.41 -17.88
CA ARG A 142 5.60 -25.66 -18.74
C ARG A 142 5.11 -24.43 -18.02
N MET A 143 4.83 -23.38 -18.77
CA MET A 143 4.26 -22.14 -18.26
C MET A 143 3.02 -21.75 -19.06
N SER A 144 1.99 -21.28 -18.37
CA SER A 144 0.94 -20.47 -18.97
C SER A 144 0.86 -19.10 -18.29
N ALA A 145 0.50 -18.09 -19.06
CA ALA A 145 0.32 -16.72 -18.59
C ALA A 145 -1.00 -16.17 -19.14
N THR A 146 -1.88 -15.73 -18.25
CA THR A 146 -3.25 -15.34 -18.59
C THR A 146 -3.54 -13.93 -18.08
N SER A 147 -4.15 -13.10 -18.92
CA SER A 147 -4.77 -11.84 -18.51
C SER A 147 -6.18 -12.10 -18.02
N GLU A 148 -6.48 -11.73 -16.77
CA GLU A 148 -7.81 -11.82 -16.19
C GLU A 148 -8.56 -10.50 -16.34
N ILE A 149 -9.54 -10.48 -17.23
CA ILE A 149 -10.38 -9.31 -17.52
C ILE A 149 -11.55 -9.26 -16.53
N TRP A 150 -11.71 -8.14 -15.82
CA TRP A 150 -12.78 -7.95 -14.82
C TRP A 150 -13.95 -7.13 -15.34
N ARG A 151 -13.67 -6.14 -16.19
CA ARG A 151 -14.70 -5.29 -16.79
C ARG A 151 -15.14 -5.95 -18.08
N THR A 152 -16.10 -6.87 -18.01
CA THR A 152 -16.53 -7.68 -19.18
C THR A 152 -17.86 -7.24 -19.78
N TYR A 153 -18.63 -6.41 -19.08
CA TYR A 153 -19.87 -5.82 -19.58
C TYR A 153 -20.10 -4.45 -18.96
N ALA A 154 -20.90 -3.62 -19.63
CA ALA A 154 -21.28 -2.31 -19.12
C ALA A 154 -22.23 -2.47 -17.93
N ARG A 155 -21.93 -1.80 -16.81
CA ARG A 155 -22.80 -1.83 -15.62
C ARG A 155 -22.91 -0.46 -14.96
N THR A 156 -24.13 -0.12 -14.55
CA THR A 156 -24.39 1.09 -13.77
C THR A 156 -24.05 0.86 -12.31
N ILE A 157 -23.32 1.80 -11.70
CA ILE A 157 -23.09 1.83 -10.26
C ILE A 157 -24.37 2.30 -9.57
N LYS A 158 -24.84 1.53 -8.59
CA LYS A 158 -26.03 1.90 -7.83
C LYS A 158 -25.69 3.03 -6.88
N LYS A 159 -26.56 4.04 -6.80
CA LYS A 159 -26.43 5.11 -5.81
C LYS A 159 -26.42 4.53 -4.40
N GLY A 160 -25.46 4.95 -3.57
CA GLY A 160 -25.23 4.45 -2.22
C GLY A 160 -24.44 3.14 -2.15
N ASP A 161 -24.01 2.57 -3.28
CA ASP A 161 -23.05 1.46 -3.28
C ASP A 161 -21.69 1.95 -2.80
N ARG A 162 -20.93 1.10 -2.09
CA ARG A 162 -19.58 1.42 -1.63
C ARG A 162 -18.64 1.74 -2.78
N GLU A 163 -18.87 1.16 -3.96
CA GLU A 163 -18.07 1.44 -5.15
C GLU A 163 -18.27 2.87 -5.68
N GLU A 164 -19.38 3.54 -5.38
CA GLU A 164 -19.63 4.93 -5.79
C GLU A 164 -18.51 5.87 -5.31
N PHE A 165 -17.90 5.59 -4.15
CA PHE A 165 -16.77 6.35 -3.61
C PHE A 165 -15.52 6.37 -4.51
N ALA A 166 -15.41 5.45 -5.47
CA ALA A 166 -14.32 5.45 -6.44
C ALA A 166 -14.49 6.50 -7.56
N PHE A 167 -15.63 7.21 -7.59
CA PHE A 167 -16.01 8.20 -8.60
C PHE A 167 -16.25 9.58 -7.98
N LEU A 168 -15.32 10.00 -7.11
CA LEU A 168 -15.37 11.27 -6.39
C LEU A 168 -15.69 12.44 -7.34
N GLY A 169 -16.75 13.19 -7.03
CA GLY A 169 -17.18 14.35 -7.81
C GLY A 169 -18.27 14.05 -8.86
N LEU A 170 -18.57 12.78 -9.14
CA LEU A 170 -19.75 12.38 -9.91
C LEU A 170 -20.90 11.91 -9.01
N GLU A 171 -20.66 11.76 -7.70
CA GLU A 171 -21.69 11.31 -6.77
C GLU A 171 -22.86 12.31 -6.74
N ASN A 172 -24.09 11.78 -6.71
CA ASN A 172 -25.31 12.59 -6.78
C ASN A 172 -25.47 13.42 -8.06
N GLY A 173 -24.66 13.19 -9.09
CA GLY A 173 -24.88 13.73 -10.42
C GLY A 173 -26.23 13.31 -11.01
N PRO A 174 -26.76 14.05 -11.99
CA PRO A 174 -28.03 13.72 -12.65
C PRO A 174 -27.92 12.47 -13.54
N ASP A 175 -26.71 12.16 -14.01
CA ASP A 175 -26.42 11.05 -14.92
C ASP A 175 -25.95 9.80 -14.16
N PRO A 176 -26.27 8.59 -14.67
CA PRO A 176 -25.77 7.36 -14.09
C PRO A 176 -24.26 7.21 -14.30
N ILE A 177 -23.55 6.76 -13.27
CA ILE A 177 -22.14 6.34 -13.36
C ILE A 177 -22.10 4.94 -13.99
N VAL A 178 -21.34 4.76 -15.07
CA VAL A 178 -21.30 3.50 -15.83
C VAL A 178 -19.86 3.02 -15.95
N VAL A 179 -19.61 1.80 -15.49
CA VAL A 179 -18.35 1.10 -15.77
C VAL A 179 -18.48 0.40 -17.11
N TYR A 180 -17.67 0.80 -18.09
CA TYR A 180 -17.63 0.16 -19.40
C TYR A 180 -16.66 -1.04 -19.43
N PRO A 181 -16.89 -2.01 -20.33
CA PRO A 181 -16.01 -3.16 -20.47
C PRO A 181 -14.65 -2.80 -21.07
N ASP A 182 -13.68 -3.66 -20.80
CA ASP A 182 -12.40 -3.72 -21.49
C ASP A 182 -12.55 -4.59 -22.74
N ASP A 183 -11.79 -4.24 -23.78
CA ASP A 183 -11.70 -4.99 -25.02
C ASP A 183 -10.46 -5.89 -24.99
N VAL A 184 -10.58 -7.09 -25.57
CA VAL A 184 -9.48 -8.00 -25.82
C VAL A 184 -9.26 -8.08 -27.33
N VAL A 185 -8.02 -7.92 -27.78
CA VAL A 185 -7.70 -8.02 -29.21
C VAL A 185 -7.65 -9.49 -29.60
N GLU A 186 -8.60 -9.90 -30.45
CA GLU A 186 -8.74 -11.27 -30.91
C GLU A 186 -7.67 -11.67 -31.93
N ASN A 187 -7.50 -12.99 -32.11
CA ASN A 187 -6.65 -13.61 -33.14
C ASN A 187 -5.18 -13.14 -33.14
N GLN A 188 -4.67 -12.75 -31.97
CA GLN A 188 -3.25 -12.44 -31.81
C GLN A 188 -2.40 -13.72 -31.87
N LYS A 189 -1.14 -13.55 -32.27
CA LYS A 189 -0.14 -14.61 -32.32
C LYS A 189 1.03 -14.28 -31.39
N ASP A 190 1.35 -15.22 -30.51
CA ASP A 190 2.48 -15.17 -29.57
C ASP A 190 2.42 -13.96 -28.61
N ARG A 191 1.23 -13.39 -28.43
CA ARG A 191 0.93 -12.27 -27.52
C ARG A 191 -0.54 -12.21 -27.16
N VAL A 192 -0.84 -11.51 -26.07
CA VAL A 192 -2.19 -11.16 -25.60
C VAL A 192 -2.24 -9.65 -25.44
N ILE A 193 -3.30 -8.99 -25.94
CA ILE A 193 -3.48 -7.54 -25.83
C ILE A 193 -4.89 -7.28 -25.33
N TRP A 194 -5.02 -6.40 -24.34
CA TRP A 194 -6.31 -5.89 -23.86
C TRP A 194 -6.19 -4.40 -23.56
N TYR A 195 -7.32 -3.70 -23.63
CA TYR A 195 -7.35 -2.27 -23.36
C TYR A 195 -8.73 -1.80 -22.90
N HIS A 196 -8.75 -0.62 -22.30
CA HIS A 196 -9.92 0.19 -22.04
C HIS A 196 -9.82 1.45 -22.88
N ARG A 197 -10.93 1.89 -23.49
CA ARG A 197 -10.98 3.13 -24.26
C ARG A 197 -12.16 3.98 -23.84
N ASN A 198 -11.85 5.19 -23.39
CA ASN A 198 -12.85 6.17 -22.98
C ASN A 198 -13.62 6.67 -24.21
N LYS A 199 -14.90 6.32 -24.29
CA LYS A 199 -15.81 6.74 -25.40
C LYS A 199 -16.57 8.02 -25.07
N THR A 200 -16.58 8.41 -23.80
CA THR A 200 -17.24 9.60 -23.27
C THR A 200 -16.27 10.37 -22.36
N SER A 201 -16.63 11.60 -22.00
CA SER A 201 -15.88 12.40 -21.04
C SER A 201 -16.78 13.48 -20.42
N PRO A 202 -16.81 13.64 -19.09
CA PRO A 202 -17.51 14.73 -18.42
C PRO A 202 -16.71 16.04 -18.45
N TRP A 203 -15.49 16.05 -19.02
CA TRP A 203 -14.56 17.18 -18.91
C TRP A 203 -15.16 18.51 -19.37
N LYS A 204 -15.80 18.57 -20.54
CA LYS A 204 -16.41 19.82 -21.04
C LYS A 204 -17.53 20.33 -20.12
N PHE A 205 -18.37 19.41 -19.61
CA PHE A 205 -19.41 19.74 -18.65
C PHE A 205 -18.81 20.28 -17.35
N ASN A 206 -17.79 19.63 -16.82
CA ASN A 206 -17.10 20.06 -15.61
C ASN A 206 -16.44 21.44 -15.78
N MET A 207 -15.81 21.70 -16.93
CA MET A 207 -15.23 23.01 -17.23
C MET A 207 -16.30 24.11 -17.24
N GLN A 208 -17.48 23.84 -17.82
CA GLN A 208 -18.60 24.79 -17.79
C GLN A 208 -19.12 25.02 -16.37
N LEU A 209 -19.34 23.94 -15.61
CA LEU A 209 -19.83 23.99 -14.24
C LEU A 209 -18.91 24.81 -13.31
N GLN A 210 -17.58 24.72 -13.53
CA GLN A 210 -16.58 25.44 -12.76
C GLN A 210 -16.32 26.88 -13.26
N GLY A 211 -17.09 27.38 -14.23
CA GLY A 211 -16.90 28.72 -14.79
C GLY A 211 -15.65 28.85 -15.68
N LEU A 212 -15.09 27.73 -16.14
CA LEU A 212 -13.91 27.63 -16.99
C LEU A 212 -14.25 27.21 -18.43
N GLY A 213 -15.51 27.34 -18.85
CA GLY A 213 -16.00 26.85 -20.13
C GLY A 213 -15.22 27.37 -21.35
N ASP A 214 -14.78 28.62 -21.33
CA ASP A 214 -14.00 29.23 -22.42
C ASP A 214 -12.65 28.54 -22.65
N LEU A 215 -12.07 27.95 -21.60
CA LEU A 215 -10.80 27.20 -21.71
C LEU A 215 -10.94 25.94 -22.56
N THR A 216 -12.17 25.44 -22.80
CA THR A 216 -12.39 24.28 -23.68
C THR A 216 -12.08 24.55 -25.16
N GLN A 217 -11.92 25.82 -25.54
CA GLN A 217 -11.45 26.21 -26.87
C GLN A 217 -9.92 26.17 -27.00
N THR A 218 -9.21 26.20 -25.87
CA THR A 218 -7.73 26.25 -25.81
C THR A 218 -7.13 24.89 -25.43
N TYR A 219 -7.74 24.20 -24.46
CA TYR A 219 -7.27 22.91 -23.97
C TYR A 219 -8.00 21.75 -24.63
N LYS A 220 -7.31 20.63 -24.78
CA LYS A 220 -7.89 19.38 -25.25
C LYS A 220 -8.47 18.60 -24.07
N ASP A 221 -9.61 17.95 -24.30
CA ASP A 221 -10.18 17.00 -23.36
C ASP A 221 -9.15 15.91 -23.03
N PRO A 222 -8.75 15.71 -21.77
CA PRO A 222 -7.72 14.73 -21.42
C PRO A 222 -8.26 13.30 -21.30
N LEU A 223 -9.59 13.11 -21.25
CA LEU A 223 -10.20 11.80 -20.99
C LEU A 223 -10.77 11.18 -22.25
N LEU A 224 -11.40 11.95 -23.13
CA LEU A 224 -12.01 11.42 -24.35
C LEU A 224 -10.94 10.73 -25.21
N ASN A 225 -11.20 9.52 -25.70
CA ASN A 225 -10.25 8.71 -26.47
C ASN A 225 -8.96 8.30 -25.74
N LEU A 226 -8.82 8.60 -24.44
CA LEU A 226 -7.74 8.05 -23.64
C LEU A 226 -7.89 6.52 -23.64
N THR A 227 -6.82 5.83 -24.03
CA THR A 227 -6.80 4.38 -24.12
C THR A 227 -5.67 3.87 -23.24
N PHE A 228 -5.99 2.98 -22.32
CA PHE A 228 -5.01 2.34 -21.44
C PHE A 228 -5.19 0.82 -21.45
N GLY A 229 -4.09 0.09 -21.42
CA GLY A 229 -4.11 -1.36 -21.58
C GLY A 229 -2.74 -1.95 -21.41
N ALA A 230 -2.56 -3.20 -21.81
CA ALA A 230 -1.24 -3.82 -21.85
C ALA A 230 -1.12 -4.88 -22.94
N MET A 231 0.13 -5.14 -23.31
CA MET A 231 0.52 -6.32 -24.08
C MET A 231 1.33 -7.29 -23.22
N LEU A 232 0.96 -8.57 -23.27
CA LEU A 232 1.66 -9.67 -22.61
C LEU A 232 2.40 -10.51 -23.65
N VAL A 233 3.70 -10.71 -23.45
CA VAL A 233 4.59 -11.43 -24.39
C VAL A 233 5.59 -12.28 -23.61
N CYS A 234 5.84 -13.51 -24.04
CA CYS A 234 6.90 -14.35 -23.49
C CYS A 234 7.55 -15.18 -24.59
N ASP A 235 8.88 -15.20 -24.64
CA ASP A 235 9.57 -16.10 -25.55
C ASP A 235 9.21 -17.57 -25.25
N GLY A 236 8.96 -18.34 -26.31
CA GLY A 236 8.59 -19.75 -26.22
C GLY A 236 7.14 -20.05 -25.87
N LEU A 237 6.32 -19.03 -25.62
CA LEU A 237 4.89 -19.21 -25.45
C LEU A 237 4.16 -18.80 -26.73
N VAL A 238 3.07 -19.50 -27.02
CA VAL A 238 2.15 -19.19 -28.12
C VAL A 238 0.78 -18.85 -27.57
N SER A 239 -0.04 -18.15 -28.37
CA SER A 239 -1.43 -17.89 -28.01
C SER A 239 -2.23 -19.19 -27.93
N ASP A 240 -2.96 -19.35 -26.83
CA ASP A 240 -3.87 -20.48 -26.56
C ASP A 240 -5.32 -20.01 -26.65
N THR A 241 -5.62 -18.89 -25.99
CA THR A 241 -6.86 -18.12 -26.16
C THR A 241 -6.54 -16.66 -26.43
N SER A 242 -7.55 -15.80 -26.62
CA SER A 242 -7.34 -14.36 -26.73
C SER A 242 -6.80 -13.71 -25.45
N THR A 243 -6.86 -14.42 -24.31
CA THR A 243 -6.37 -13.94 -23.02
C THR A 243 -5.23 -14.78 -22.43
N SER A 244 -4.83 -15.89 -23.04
CA SER A 244 -3.79 -16.80 -22.51
C SER A 244 -2.68 -17.12 -23.51
N LEU A 245 -1.47 -17.22 -22.97
CA LEU A 245 -0.29 -17.77 -23.62
C LEU A 245 0.13 -19.08 -22.95
N VAL A 246 0.63 -20.06 -23.72
CA VAL A 246 1.09 -21.37 -23.20
C VAL A 246 2.39 -21.82 -23.88
N SER A 247 3.28 -22.47 -23.12
CA SER A 247 4.50 -23.08 -23.65
C SER A 247 4.17 -24.40 -24.34
N ARG A 248 4.65 -24.62 -25.57
CA ARG A 248 4.46 -25.92 -26.27
C ARG A 248 5.36 -27.03 -25.74
N GLU A 249 6.54 -26.66 -25.27
CA GLU A 249 7.56 -27.58 -24.77
C GLU A 249 8.01 -27.15 -23.37
N PRO A 250 8.34 -28.11 -22.48
CA PRO A 250 8.95 -27.79 -21.20
C PRO A 250 10.30 -27.10 -21.38
N ARG A 251 10.58 -26.07 -20.56
CA ARG A 251 11.85 -25.34 -20.55
C ARG A 251 12.33 -25.14 -19.11
N THR A 252 13.63 -24.97 -18.93
CA THR A 252 14.21 -24.62 -17.61
C THR A 252 14.11 -23.14 -17.29
N GLY A 253 13.65 -22.30 -18.22
CA GLY A 253 13.40 -20.90 -17.93
C GLY A 253 12.48 -20.22 -18.91
N PHE A 254 11.85 -19.15 -18.43
CA PHE A 254 10.93 -18.30 -19.18
C PHE A 254 11.17 -16.83 -18.84
N HIS A 255 10.97 -15.96 -19.82
CA HIS A 255 11.00 -14.51 -19.63
C HIS A 255 9.70 -13.91 -20.17
N LEU A 256 8.77 -13.69 -19.26
CA LEU A 256 7.51 -13.02 -19.52
C LEU A 256 7.71 -11.51 -19.32
N THR A 257 7.22 -10.73 -20.28
CA THR A 257 7.15 -9.28 -20.21
C THR A 257 5.72 -8.81 -20.35
N VAL A 258 5.35 -7.81 -19.56
CA VAL A 258 4.07 -7.12 -19.67
C VAL A 258 4.35 -5.65 -19.90
N HIS A 259 3.69 -5.06 -20.90
CA HIS A 259 3.90 -3.70 -21.37
C HIS A 259 2.63 -2.87 -21.16
N PRO A 260 2.39 -2.35 -19.95
CA PRO A 260 1.32 -1.39 -19.72
C PRO A 260 1.55 -0.12 -20.54
N PHE A 261 0.51 0.39 -21.18
CA PHE A 261 0.58 1.57 -22.04
C PHE A 261 -0.69 2.38 -21.93
N THR A 262 -0.53 3.71 -21.90
CA THR A 262 -1.62 4.67 -21.91
C THR A 262 -1.27 5.74 -22.92
N ASN A 263 -2.17 6.02 -23.85
CA ASN A 263 -2.07 7.23 -24.68
C ASN A 263 -3.43 7.65 -25.21
N GLN A 264 -3.54 8.90 -25.64
CA GLN A 264 -4.73 9.44 -26.29
C GLN A 264 -4.53 9.53 -27.80
N THR A 265 -5.17 8.62 -28.52
CA THR A 265 -5.13 8.53 -29.99
C THR A 265 -6.52 8.65 -30.60
N GLU A 266 -6.63 9.07 -31.86
CA GLU A 266 -7.93 9.15 -32.54
C GLU A 266 -8.60 7.78 -32.74
N THR A 267 -7.81 6.73 -32.91
CA THR A 267 -8.25 5.37 -33.22
C THR A 267 -7.52 4.33 -32.38
N VAL A 268 -8.14 3.18 -32.14
CA VAL A 268 -7.51 2.04 -31.44
C VAL A 268 -6.29 1.53 -32.21
N GLU A 269 -6.34 1.52 -33.54
CA GLU A 269 -5.26 1.06 -34.42
C GLU A 269 -3.98 1.89 -34.25
N ALA A 270 -4.12 3.21 -34.14
CA ALA A 270 -3.01 4.10 -33.83
C ALA A 270 -2.42 3.81 -32.43
N TRP A 271 -3.26 3.55 -31.43
CA TRP A 271 -2.80 3.18 -30.09
C TRP A 271 -2.06 1.83 -30.09
N LEU A 272 -2.59 0.84 -30.83
CA LEU A 272 -1.94 -0.46 -31.01
C LEU A 272 -0.56 -0.32 -31.67
N SER A 273 -0.45 0.51 -32.70
CA SER A 273 0.83 0.76 -33.38
C SER A 273 1.88 1.39 -32.45
N GLU A 274 1.47 2.31 -31.57
CA GLU A 274 2.37 2.92 -30.59
C GLU A 274 2.76 1.95 -29.47
N LEU A 275 1.82 1.13 -28.99
CA LEU A 275 2.11 0.05 -28.04
C LEU A 275 3.10 -0.96 -28.65
N GLU A 276 2.92 -1.37 -29.91
CA GLU A 276 3.87 -2.24 -30.61
C GLU A 276 5.26 -1.60 -30.72
N ALA A 277 5.35 -0.30 -30.96
CA ALA A 277 6.61 0.43 -30.99
C ALA A 277 7.30 0.43 -29.61
N GLN A 278 6.55 0.65 -28.52
CA GLN A 278 7.08 0.55 -27.16
C GLN A 278 7.60 -0.86 -26.86
N VAL A 279 6.82 -1.89 -27.18
CA VAL A 279 7.20 -3.30 -26.97
C VAL A 279 8.48 -3.63 -27.73
N LYS A 280 8.56 -3.26 -29.02
CA LYS A 280 9.73 -3.48 -29.86
C LYS A 280 10.97 -2.76 -29.31
N ALA A 281 10.82 -1.52 -28.84
CA ALA A 281 11.91 -0.77 -28.23
C ALA A 281 12.42 -1.48 -26.97
N SER A 282 11.53 -1.91 -26.08
CA SER A 282 11.88 -2.63 -24.86
C SER A 282 12.54 -3.99 -25.12
N GLN A 283 12.00 -4.79 -26.06
CA GLN A 283 12.55 -6.11 -26.41
C GLN A 283 13.90 -6.06 -27.12
N SER A 284 14.28 -4.91 -27.67
CA SER A 284 15.59 -4.72 -28.29
C SER A 284 16.74 -4.50 -27.29
N LEU A 285 16.40 -4.33 -26.00
CA LEU A 285 17.37 -4.07 -24.95
C LEU A 285 17.95 -5.37 -24.38
N ASP A 286 19.21 -5.28 -23.93
CA ASP A 286 19.85 -6.38 -23.20
C ASP A 286 19.29 -6.49 -21.78
N LEU A 287 18.72 -7.65 -21.45
CA LEU A 287 18.03 -7.90 -20.19
C LEU A 287 18.92 -7.67 -18.97
N GLU A 288 20.15 -8.21 -18.99
CA GLU A 288 21.04 -8.11 -17.83
C GLU A 288 21.54 -6.68 -17.63
N ARG A 289 21.76 -5.93 -18.70
CA ARG A 289 22.03 -4.50 -18.64
C ARG A 289 20.85 -3.71 -18.08
N CYS A 290 19.62 -4.01 -18.48
CA CYS A 290 18.42 -3.37 -17.92
C CYS A 290 18.28 -3.66 -16.43
N ARG A 291 18.42 -4.93 -16.02
CA ARG A 291 18.40 -5.34 -14.61
C ARG A 291 19.49 -4.65 -13.79
N THR A 292 20.72 -4.59 -14.31
CA THR A 292 21.83 -3.90 -13.66
C THR A 292 21.51 -2.41 -13.46
N ALA A 293 20.96 -1.74 -14.49
CA ALA A 293 20.56 -0.34 -14.40
C ALA A 293 19.38 -0.11 -13.43
N HIS A 294 18.40 -1.02 -13.40
CA HIS A 294 17.29 -1.02 -12.46
C HIS A 294 17.77 -1.12 -11.01
N ARG A 295 18.60 -2.11 -10.69
CA ARG A 295 19.18 -2.29 -9.35
C ARG A 295 20.04 -1.11 -8.93
N ALA A 296 20.82 -0.55 -9.85
CA ALA A 296 21.62 0.65 -9.57
C ALA A 296 20.74 1.85 -9.23
N TRP A 297 19.61 2.04 -9.94
CA TRP A 297 18.64 3.09 -9.66
C TRP A 297 18.06 2.94 -8.24
N TRP A 298 17.64 1.73 -7.85
CA TRP A 298 17.06 1.49 -6.52
C TRP A 298 18.05 1.67 -5.38
N LYS A 299 19.29 1.19 -5.51
CA LYS A 299 20.35 1.46 -4.53
C LYS A 299 20.57 2.96 -4.38
N ALA A 300 20.73 3.66 -5.50
CA ALA A 300 20.88 5.11 -5.50
C ALA A 300 19.66 5.82 -4.88
N TYR A 301 18.44 5.29 -5.03
CA TYR A 301 17.24 5.82 -4.38
C TYR A 301 17.30 5.67 -2.86
N PHE A 302 17.63 4.49 -2.34
CA PHE A 302 17.75 4.26 -0.90
C PHE A 302 18.94 4.98 -0.26
N ASP A 303 19.94 5.38 -1.05
CA ASP A 303 21.05 6.24 -0.65
C ASP A 303 20.73 7.75 -0.67
N ARG A 304 19.53 8.17 -1.09
CA ARG A 304 19.17 9.61 -1.06
C ARG A 304 18.83 10.09 0.34
N SER A 305 18.06 9.30 1.07
CA SER A 305 17.59 9.61 2.43
C SER A 305 17.07 8.35 3.08
N TRP A 306 17.41 8.13 4.35
CA TRP A 306 16.97 6.94 5.09
C TRP A 306 16.74 7.24 6.57
N ILE A 307 15.74 6.56 7.13
CA ILE A 307 15.60 6.35 8.57
C ILE A 307 15.69 4.84 8.79
N ARG A 308 16.72 4.39 9.51
CA ARG A 308 16.95 2.97 9.79
C ARG A 308 16.60 2.71 11.25
N ALA A 309 15.40 2.18 11.48
CA ALA A 309 15.00 1.72 12.80
C ALA A 309 15.67 0.37 13.09
N SER A 310 16.67 0.34 13.97
CA SER A 310 17.25 -0.92 14.45
C SER A 310 16.75 -1.19 15.86
N ASN A 311 16.19 -2.37 16.10
CA ASN A 311 15.83 -2.79 17.45
C ASN A 311 17.07 -3.42 18.11
N ALA A 312 17.91 -2.62 18.76
CA ALA A 312 19.14 -3.09 19.39
C ALA A 312 18.91 -3.71 20.78
N SER A 313 17.75 -4.34 21.00
CA SER A 313 16.98 -4.42 22.26
C SER A 313 16.23 -3.12 22.56
N LEU A 314 15.04 -3.22 23.15
CA LEU A 314 14.38 -2.11 23.83
C LEU A 314 15.26 -1.65 25.00
N GLN A 315 16.36 -0.95 24.72
CA GLN A 315 16.88 0.04 25.64
C GLN A 315 16.05 1.29 25.42
N GLU A 316 15.36 1.72 26.47
CA GLU A 316 14.74 3.03 26.56
C GLU A 316 15.77 4.10 26.20
N LYS A 317 15.75 4.53 24.94
CA LYS A 317 16.21 5.87 24.61
C LYS A 317 15.05 6.79 24.91
N THR A 318 15.17 7.50 26.03
CA THR A 318 14.44 8.74 26.25
C THR A 318 14.63 9.62 25.01
N LEU A 319 13.63 9.66 24.14
CA LEU A 319 13.55 10.66 23.08
C LEU A 319 13.42 11.99 23.79
N THR A 320 14.52 12.73 23.87
CA THR A 320 14.46 14.15 24.24
C THR A 320 13.97 14.87 22.99
N VAL A 321 12.66 14.84 22.78
CA VAL A 321 12.02 15.72 21.80
C VAL A 321 12.28 17.13 22.32
N PRO A 322 12.89 18.04 21.54
CA PRO A 322 12.85 19.45 21.87
C PRO A 322 11.37 19.79 21.97
N LEU A 323 10.90 20.08 23.18
CA LEU A 323 9.61 20.70 23.37
C LEU A 323 9.75 22.10 22.77
N ASP A 324 9.61 22.22 21.45
CA ASP A 324 8.97 23.42 20.93
C ASP A 324 7.72 23.58 21.77
N PRO A 325 7.48 24.76 22.38
CA PRO A 325 6.33 24.95 23.24
C PRO A 325 5.12 24.52 22.42
N LEU A 326 4.53 23.37 22.77
CA LEU A 326 3.29 22.89 22.23
C LEU A 326 2.36 24.09 22.29
N THR A 327 2.04 24.67 21.13
CA THR A 327 1.07 25.74 21.06
C THR A 327 -0.17 25.15 21.68
N THR A 328 -0.52 25.58 22.89
CA THR A 328 -1.61 24.99 23.66
C THR A 328 -2.85 25.07 22.81
N PRO A 329 -3.36 23.95 22.29
CA PRO A 329 -4.60 23.99 21.53
C PRO A 329 -5.65 24.51 22.50
N ARG A 330 -6.39 25.57 22.13
CA ARG A 330 -7.49 26.10 22.96
C ARG A 330 -8.68 25.14 23.03
N THR A 331 -8.60 24.00 22.34
CA THR A 331 -9.60 22.95 22.36
C THR A 331 -9.52 22.15 23.66
N PRO A 332 -10.64 21.98 24.39
CA PRO A 332 -10.71 21.09 25.54
C PRO A 332 -10.25 19.67 25.19
N LEU A 333 -9.52 19.02 26.10
CA LEU A 333 -9.21 17.60 26.01
C LEU A 333 -10.52 16.78 25.88
N ARG A 334 -10.60 15.93 24.86
CA ARG A 334 -11.67 14.95 24.68
C ARG A 334 -11.06 13.55 24.74
N LEU A 335 -11.73 12.64 25.44
CA LEU A 335 -11.33 11.25 25.59
C LEU A 335 -12.28 10.38 24.77
N GLY A 336 -11.75 9.54 23.88
CA GLY A 336 -12.54 8.65 23.03
C GLY A 336 -13.23 9.32 21.83
N ALA A 337 -12.85 10.54 21.46
CA ALA A 337 -13.28 11.17 20.21
C ALA A 337 -12.31 12.26 19.74
N ASP A 338 -12.36 12.60 18.46
CA ASP A 338 -11.65 13.78 17.91
C ASP A 338 -12.17 15.12 18.51
N PRO A 339 -11.49 16.26 18.26
CA PRO A 339 -11.88 17.56 18.81
C PRO A 339 -13.31 18.02 18.45
N ASN A 340 -13.85 17.53 17.33
CA ASN A 340 -15.20 17.86 16.84
C ASN A 340 -16.25 16.85 17.33
N GLY A 341 -15.83 15.70 17.86
CA GLY A 341 -16.68 14.63 18.35
C GLY A 341 -17.19 13.67 17.27
N GLU A 342 -16.63 13.72 16.05
CA GLU A 342 -17.10 12.97 14.88
C GLU A 342 -16.52 11.55 14.86
N ASN A 343 -15.20 11.43 14.92
CA ASN A 343 -14.53 10.13 14.96
C ASN A 343 -14.47 9.61 16.39
N ARG A 344 -15.48 8.82 16.78
CA ARG A 344 -15.61 8.24 18.12
C ARG A 344 -14.92 6.88 18.21
N PHE A 345 -14.23 6.65 19.31
CA PHE A 345 -13.67 5.34 19.64
C PHE A 345 -14.79 4.31 19.75
N THR A 346 -14.68 3.23 18.98
CA THR A 346 -15.65 2.13 19.01
C THR A 346 -15.14 1.07 19.99
N GLY A 347 -15.59 1.18 21.25
CA GLY A 347 -15.17 0.31 22.35
C GLY A 347 -15.47 0.93 23.71
N GLY A 348 -15.11 0.22 24.79
CA GLY A 348 -15.21 0.73 26.16
C GLY A 348 -13.90 1.39 26.61
N LEU A 349 -13.99 2.55 27.25
CA LEU A 349 -12.92 3.13 28.05
C LEU A 349 -13.36 3.08 29.51
N ASP A 350 -12.55 2.50 30.37
CA ASP A 350 -12.86 2.39 31.81
C ASP A 350 -11.98 3.32 32.65
N GLU A 351 -10.67 3.30 32.40
CA GLU A 351 -9.69 4.15 33.09
C GLU A 351 -8.80 4.88 32.10
N VAL A 352 -8.65 6.20 32.26
CA VAL A 352 -7.70 7.02 31.50
C VAL A 352 -6.88 7.87 32.45
N VAL A 353 -5.55 7.79 32.33
CA VAL A 353 -4.60 8.56 33.13
C VAL A 353 -3.62 9.28 32.21
N ILE A 354 -3.41 10.58 32.44
CA ILE A 354 -2.39 11.37 31.76
C ILE A 354 -1.27 11.65 32.75
N LEU A 355 -0.05 11.22 32.44
CA LEU A 355 1.12 11.37 33.33
C LEU A 355 2.04 12.50 32.84
N THR A 356 2.82 13.06 33.77
CA THR A 356 3.85 14.07 33.45
C THR A 356 5.14 13.47 32.87
N THR A 357 5.25 12.15 32.89
CA THR A 357 6.41 11.38 32.41
C THR A 357 5.92 10.16 31.63
N ALA A 358 6.72 9.73 30.67
CA ALA A 358 6.52 8.45 30.00
C ALA A 358 6.82 7.31 30.98
N LEU A 359 6.00 6.26 30.97
CA LEU A 359 6.24 5.05 31.74
C LEU A 359 7.19 4.11 31.01
N SER A 360 7.98 3.38 31.77
CA SER A 360 8.74 2.25 31.26
C SER A 360 7.84 1.07 30.90
N ALA A 361 8.33 0.15 30.07
CA ALA A 361 7.59 -1.06 29.70
C ALA A 361 7.19 -1.90 30.91
N GLY A 362 8.07 -2.04 31.91
CA GLY A 362 7.79 -2.75 33.15
C GLY A 362 6.72 -2.06 34.00
N GLU A 363 6.73 -0.72 34.08
CA GLU A 363 5.70 0.02 34.80
C GLU A 363 4.33 -0.06 34.11
N ILE A 364 4.29 -0.16 32.78
CA ILE A 364 3.05 -0.40 32.03
C ILE A 364 2.52 -1.82 32.34
N GLU A 365 3.39 -2.82 32.34
CA GLU A 365 3.02 -4.20 32.67
C GLU A 365 2.51 -4.32 34.10
N ASP A 366 3.17 -3.67 35.07
CA ASP A 366 2.75 -3.69 36.47
C ASP A 366 1.39 -3.02 36.67
N LEU A 367 1.09 -1.94 35.94
CA LEU A 367 -0.23 -1.30 35.97
C LEU A 367 -1.30 -2.17 35.31
N ALA A 368 -1.00 -2.76 34.14
CA ALA A 368 -1.94 -3.60 33.41
C ALA A 368 -2.31 -4.89 34.16
N THR A 369 -1.37 -5.43 34.95
CA THR A 369 -1.54 -6.66 35.74
C THR A 369 -1.99 -6.41 37.18
N GLY A 370 -2.23 -5.15 37.57
CA GLY A 370 -2.65 -4.78 38.92
C GLY A 370 -1.57 -4.96 39.99
N ARG A 371 -0.30 -5.14 39.59
CA ARG A 371 0.87 -5.23 40.49
C ARG A 371 1.30 -3.86 41.03
N ALA A 372 0.87 -2.78 40.37
CA ALA A 372 1.05 -1.41 40.83
C ALA A 372 -0.29 -0.66 40.88
N ALA A 373 -0.42 0.26 41.84
CA ALA A 373 -1.56 1.17 41.90
C ALA A 373 -1.47 2.22 40.78
N PRO A 374 -2.61 2.70 40.23
CA PRO A 374 -2.64 3.76 39.23
C PRO A 374 -1.84 4.98 39.71
N LYS A 375 -0.85 5.40 38.92
CA LYS A 375 -0.06 6.59 39.25
C LYS A 375 -0.94 7.84 39.12
N THR A 376 -0.81 8.77 40.05
CA THR A 376 -1.47 10.08 39.94
C THR A 376 -0.68 10.97 38.97
N GLY A 377 -1.37 11.47 37.94
CA GLY A 377 -0.77 12.28 36.88
C GLY A 377 -1.37 13.69 36.77
N VAL A 378 -1.21 14.29 35.59
CA VAL A 378 -1.84 15.56 35.18
C VAL A 378 -3.37 15.47 35.26
N GLY A 379 -3.94 14.29 35.05
CA GLY A 379 -5.36 14.00 35.26
C GLY A 379 -5.65 12.50 35.22
N ALA A 380 -6.71 12.07 35.90
CA ALA A 380 -7.20 10.70 35.91
C ALA A 380 -8.73 10.69 35.84
N TRP A 381 -9.28 9.82 34.99
CA TRP A 381 -10.71 9.65 34.78
C TRP A 381 -11.05 8.17 34.88
N SER A 382 -11.86 7.84 35.88
CA SER A 382 -12.58 6.57 35.98
C SER A 382 -13.98 6.78 35.43
N PHE A 383 -14.34 5.99 34.43
CA PHE A 383 -15.63 6.08 33.76
C PHE A 383 -16.65 5.10 34.35
N GLU A 384 -16.21 4.05 35.06
CA GLU A 384 -17.08 3.03 35.67
C GLU A 384 -18.13 2.49 34.68
N GLY A 385 -17.75 2.32 33.42
CA GLY A 385 -18.65 1.92 32.34
C GLY A 385 -19.72 2.95 31.92
N LYS A 386 -19.63 4.22 32.37
CA LYS A 386 -20.56 5.31 32.01
C LYS A 386 -20.04 6.11 30.82
N ALA A 387 -20.95 6.50 29.92
CA ALA A 387 -20.66 7.44 28.83
C ALA A 387 -21.19 8.84 29.17
N GLY A 388 -20.44 9.90 28.83
CA GLY A 388 -20.88 11.28 29.05
C GLY A 388 -19.78 12.34 28.97
N LEU A 389 -20.14 13.60 29.27
CA LEU A 389 -19.20 14.70 29.48
C LEU A 389 -18.70 14.67 30.93
N PHE A 390 -17.39 14.49 31.11
CA PHE A 390 -16.75 14.48 32.43
C PHE A 390 -16.06 15.81 32.71
N GLN A 391 -16.02 16.23 33.97
CA GLN A 391 -15.33 17.46 34.34
C GLN A 391 -13.85 17.38 33.98
N ASN A 392 -13.34 18.45 33.37
CA ASN A 392 -11.91 18.58 33.14
C ASN A 392 -11.21 18.80 34.48
N GLN A 393 -10.45 17.80 34.94
CA GLN A 393 -9.70 17.88 36.20
C GLN A 393 -8.35 18.63 36.06
N ALA A 394 -8.00 19.14 34.88
CA ALA A 394 -6.71 19.78 34.59
C ALA A 394 -6.61 21.28 34.97
N ALA A 395 -7.67 21.90 35.49
CA ALA A 395 -7.72 23.36 35.66
C ALA A 395 -7.32 23.83 37.07
N ASP A 396 -6.05 24.23 37.27
CA ASP A 396 -5.68 25.27 38.27
C ASP A 396 -4.20 25.77 38.20
N TRP A 397 -3.52 25.74 37.04
CA TRP A 397 -2.05 25.90 36.99
C TRP A 397 -1.60 27.12 36.15
N SER A 398 -0.76 27.99 36.74
CA SER A 398 0.03 29.01 36.04
C SER A 398 1.51 28.62 36.06
N LEU A 399 2.17 28.61 34.90
CA LEU A 399 3.60 28.35 34.76
C LEU A 399 4.44 29.49 35.36
N ALA A 400 5.34 29.17 36.29
CA ALA A 400 6.40 30.10 36.67
C ALA A 400 7.54 30.06 35.63
N PRO A 401 8.28 31.16 35.38
CA PRO A 401 9.27 31.25 34.30
C PRO A 401 10.45 30.27 34.39
N SER A 402 10.62 29.56 35.51
CA SER A 402 11.68 28.57 35.71
C SER A 402 11.21 27.12 35.53
N GLY A 403 10.03 26.88 34.96
CA GLY A 403 9.51 25.52 34.70
C GLY A 403 9.10 24.72 35.95
N ALA A 404 9.21 25.29 37.15
CA ALA A 404 8.73 24.67 38.37
C ALA A 404 7.23 24.93 38.56
N VAL A 405 6.42 23.87 38.62
CA VAL A 405 5.00 23.94 38.96
C VAL A 405 4.85 24.19 40.47
N ARG A 406 4.18 25.29 40.85
CA ARG A 406 3.78 25.51 42.25
C ARG A 406 2.25 25.59 42.35
N ARG A 407 1.70 24.84 43.31
CA ARG A 407 0.31 24.98 43.76
C ARG A 407 0.10 26.37 44.35
N ARG A 408 -0.82 27.17 43.82
CA ARG A 408 -1.30 28.38 44.53
C ARG A 408 -2.03 27.94 45.80
N ARG A 409 -1.48 28.21 46.98
CA ARG A 409 -2.26 28.15 48.23
C ARG A 409 -3.25 29.32 48.19
N ARG A 410 -4.56 29.04 48.10
CA ARG A 410 -5.59 30.05 48.42
C ARG A 410 -5.36 30.51 49.87
N ALA A 411 -5.26 31.81 50.08
CA ALA A 411 -5.39 32.39 51.40
C ALA A 411 -6.79 32.03 51.94
N ARG A 412 -6.87 31.47 53.15
CA ARG A 412 -8.15 31.28 53.84
C ARG A 412 -8.69 32.67 54.20
N GLN A 413 -9.79 33.07 53.58
CA GLN A 413 -10.67 34.09 54.15
C GLN A 413 -11.58 33.40 55.16
N ALA A 414 -11.60 33.92 56.38
CA ALA A 414 -12.43 33.45 57.47
C ALA A 414 -13.89 33.87 57.24
N GLY A 415 -14.81 32.94 57.50
CA GLY A 415 -16.25 33.21 57.58
C GLY A 415 -17.01 32.87 56.30
N ASP A 416 -17.50 31.63 56.21
CA ASP A 416 -18.95 31.44 56.11
C ASP A 416 -19.34 30.01 56.52
N ARG A 417 -19.92 29.90 57.71
CA ARG A 417 -20.80 28.82 58.13
C ARG A 417 -22.09 29.53 58.48
N THR A 418 -23.19 29.22 57.79
CA THR A 418 -24.49 29.08 58.45
C THR A 418 -25.50 28.35 57.60
N ASP A 419 -26.27 27.52 58.30
CA ASP A 419 -27.43 26.75 57.91
C ASP A 419 -28.58 27.58 57.32
N GLY A 420 -29.46 26.92 56.57
CA GLY A 420 -30.75 27.48 56.17
C GLY A 420 -31.66 26.48 55.45
N ARG A 421 -32.44 25.72 56.23
CA ARG A 421 -33.61 24.92 55.78
C ARG A 421 -34.60 25.78 54.98
N LEU A 422 -35.35 25.15 54.08
CA LEU A 422 -36.81 25.34 53.94
C LEU A 422 -37.43 24.14 53.21
N ALA A 423 -38.59 23.71 53.70
CA ALA A 423 -39.39 22.57 53.27
C ALA A 423 -40.83 23.00 52.90
N ALA A 424 -41.58 22.06 52.30
CA ALA A 424 -43.02 22.00 52.02
C ALA A 424 -43.53 22.71 50.73
N GLY A 425 -44.49 22.17 49.95
CA GLY A 425 -45.24 20.91 50.03
C GLY A 425 -46.36 20.81 48.95
N ALA A 426 -46.87 19.59 48.77
CA ALA A 426 -48.19 19.10 48.32
C ALA A 426 -48.89 19.61 47.03
N GLY A 427 -49.45 18.65 46.27
CA GLY A 427 -50.54 18.90 45.32
C GLY A 427 -50.83 17.78 44.31
N ALA A 428 -51.94 17.05 44.48
CA ALA A 428 -52.27 15.78 43.84
C ALA A 428 -52.94 15.82 42.44
N ARG A 429 -52.71 14.72 41.69
CA ARG A 429 -53.65 13.88 40.88
C ARG A 429 -54.46 14.42 39.66
N ARG A 430 -54.31 13.63 38.57
CA ARG A 430 -55.30 13.12 37.56
C ARG A 430 -55.99 14.20 36.68
N VAL A 431 -56.27 14.01 35.39
CA VAL A 431 -57.09 12.97 34.71
C VAL A 431 -56.85 13.10 33.18
N ALA A 432 -56.74 11.98 32.46
CA ALA A 432 -57.03 11.88 31.01
C ALA A 432 -58.53 11.59 30.82
N PRO A 433 -59.20 12.03 29.73
CA PRO A 433 -59.31 11.23 28.50
C PRO A 433 -59.36 12.11 27.23
N ALA A 434 -59.37 11.62 25.98
CA ALA A 434 -59.77 10.33 25.40
C ALA A 434 -58.85 9.90 24.26
#